data_AF-A0A4R7ZNC8-F1
#
_entry.id   AF-A0A4R7ZNC8-F1
#
_cell.length_a   1.000
_cell.length_b   1.000
_cell.length_c   1.000
_cell.angle_alpha   90.00
_cell.angle_beta   90.00
_cell.angle_gamma   90.00
#
_symmetry.space_group_name_H-M   'P 1'
#
loop_
_entity.id
_entity.type
_entity.pdbx_description
1 polymer ?
#
loop_
_entity_poly.entity_id
_entity_poly.type
_entity_poly.pdbx_seq_one_letter_code
_entity_poly.pdbx_strand_id
1 'polypeptide(L)'
;MITARSFPTPDIVKTTNNPALWDQLGGFAQVQAAEANAALELLDERLEEAEGLEERTAAFEAAYRHVAEWRYQVAAQGRWTRPYSDVEAFRAPIPAGEWRGYRLTPNAADDLEPGSPASVLLTELEQVAKDRLMNGSNLHNPVNLPGGRTITGNLLDQGLHPGQVITQTARFADRQQLRQASFEILADLETQRAGKDRPNARDPELRQKFTDAAYCLIQGAEMQRGSDSIMRTFLVAAHTRVFDAAPVLPQAIDLDGMVRGQEGFSRVMRDQLRVLPPADEFGRTAAVSGRAPRMSAVRRDGEITR
;
A
#
# COMPACT_ATOMS: atom_id res chain seq x y z
N MET A 1 -0.97 10.47 -13.87
CA MET A 1 0.35 9.82 -13.93
C MET A 1 0.81 9.46 -12.52
N ILE A 2 1.10 8.19 -12.29
CA ILE A 2 1.64 7.68 -11.03
C ILE A 2 3.16 7.86 -11.04
N THR A 3 3.76 8.27 -9.92
CA THR A 3 5.22 8.50 -9.81
C THR A 3 5.80 7.77 -8.62
N ALA A 4 7.14 7.71 -8.50
CA ALA A 4 7.81 7.10 -7.35
C ALA A 4 7.37 7.66 -5.99
N ARG A 5 6.84 8.90 -5.94
CA ARG A 5 6.29 9.50 -4.71
C ARG A 5 5.08 8.77 -4.15
N SER A 6 4.37 7.98 -4.96
CA SER A 6 3.26 7.13 -4.54
C SER A 6 3.74 5.87 -3.77
N PHE A 7 5.03 5.55 -3.85
CA PHE A 7 5.63 4.35 -3.28
C PHE A 7 6.74 4.72 -2.29
N PRO A 8 6.39 5.27 -1.11
CA PRO A 8 7.40 5.51 -0.08
C PRO A 8 8.06 4.17 0.30
N THR A 9 9.39 4.16 0.39
CA THR A 9 10.14 2.99 0.85
C THR A 9 9.60 2.57 2.22
N PRO A 10 9.10 1.33 2.37
CA PRO A 10 8.53 0.87 3.64
C PRO A 10 9.54 0.98 4.78
N ASP A 11 9.11 1.38 5.98
CA ASP A 11 10.02 1.41 7.12
C ASP A 11 10.53 0.02 7.50
N ILE A 12 9.74 -1.05 7.28
CA ILE A 12 10.12 -2.43 7.59
C ILE A 12 11.40 -2.91 6.85
N VAL A 13 11.75 -2.31 5.71
CA VAL A 13 12.98 -2.66 4.97
C VAL A 13 14.18 -1.81 5.36
N LYS A 14 13.99 -0.78 6.21
CA LYS A 14 15.04 0.12 6.71
C LYS A 14 15.56 -0.44 8.04
N THR A 15 16.33 -1.52 7.97
CA THR A 15 16.81 -2.26 9.16
C THR A 15 18.06 -1.68 9.83
N THR A 16 18.62 -0.60 9.27
CA THR A 16 19.79 0.10 9.81
C THR A 16 19.43 1.57 10.07
N ASN A 17 20.22 2.26 10.89
CA ASN A 17 20.11 3.69 11.14
C ASN A 17 20.80 4.56 10.07
N ASN A 18 21.40 3.95 9.04
CA ASN A 18 22.15 4.67 8.00
C ASN A 18 21.25 5.03 6.80
N PRO A 19 20.88 6.31 6.60
CA PRO A 19 19.97 6.71 5.52
C PRO A 19 20.51 6.42 4.13
N ALA A 20 21.84 6.42 3.94
CA ALA A 20 22.47 6.16 2.64
C ALA A 20 22.20 4.72 2.14
N LEU A 21 21.94 3.78 3.06
CA LEU A 21 21.56 2.41 2.69
C LEU A 21 20.08 2.32 2.27
N TRP A 22 19.23 3.26 2.72
CA TRP A 22 17.83 3.30 2.32
C TRP A 22 17.65 3.86 0.91
N ASP A 23 18.48 4.83 0.51
CA ASP A 23 18.42 5.46 -0.82
C ASP A 23 18.65 4.46 -1.96
N GLN A 24 19.41 3.38 -1.70
CA GLN A 24 19.58 2.29 -2.65
C GLN A 24 18.25 1.59 -2.99
N LEU A 25 17.24 1.69 -2.13
CA LEU A 25 15.90 1.14 -2.33
C LEU A 25 14.99 2.07 -3.17
N GLY A 26 15.40 3.34 -3.38
CA GLY A 26 14.62 4.33 -4.13
C GLY A 26 14.41 3.96 -5.61
N GLY A 27 15.32 3.16 -6.18
CA GLY A 27 15.18 2.67 -7.55
C GLY A 27 13.94 1.77 -7.73
N PHE A 28 13.56 1.00 -6.72
CA PHE A 28 12.39 0.11 -6.81
C PHE A 28 11.07 0.88 -6.91
N ALA A 29 10.97 2.02 -6.23
CA ALA A 29 9.78 2.88 -6.28
C ALA A 29 9.49 3.40 -7.69
N GLN A 30 10.54 3.63 -8.51
CA GLN A 30 10.38 3.99 -9.92
C GLN A 30 9.83 2.82 -10.74
N VAL A 31 10.33 1.60 -10.48
CA VAL A 31 9.83 0.39 -11.17
C VAL A 31 8.37 0.12 -10.78
N GLN A 32 8.00 0.27 -9.50
CA GLN A 32 6.61 0.17 -9.05
C GLN A 32 5.71 1.23 -9.68
N ALA A 33 6.19 2.46 -9.83
CA ALA A 33 5.44 3.51 -10.49
C ALA A 33 5.23 3.24 -11.98
N ALA A 34 6.24 2.76 -12.68
CA ALA A 34 6.10 2.34 -14.08
C ALA A 34 5.04 1.23 -14.21
N GLU A 35 5.13 0.21 -13.37
CA GLU A 35 4.17 -0.89 -13.37
C GLU A 35 2.76 -0.44 -13.00
N ALA A 36 2.60 0.44 -12.02
CA ALA A 36 1.28 0.93 -11.64
C ALA A 36 0.62 1.76 -12.76
N ASN A 37 1.40 2.46 -13.60
CA ASN A 37 0.85 3.09 -14.81
C ASN A 37 0.47 2.04 -15.87
N ALA A 38 1.25 0.98 -16.07
CA ALA A 38 0.90 -0.11 -16.99
C ALA A 38 -0.40 -0.84 -16.56
N ALA A 39 -0.54 -1.12 -15.26
CA ALA A 39 -1.77 -1.67 -14.70
C ALA A 39 -2.96 -0.70 -14.82
N LEU A 40 -2.74 0.61 -14.72
CA LEU A 40 -3.76 1.63 -14.96
C LEU A 40 -4.21 1.68 -16.42
N GLU A 41 -3.29 1.60 -17.38
CA GLU A 41 -3.61 1.53 -18.81
C GLU A 41 -4.44 0.28 -19.13
N LEU A 42 -4.09 -0.87 -18.55
CA LEU A 42 -4.87 -2.11 -18.66
C LEU A 42 -6.29 -1.94 -18.07
N LEU A 43 -6.41 -1.28 -16.92
CA LEU A 43 -7.73 -0.97 -16.33
C LEU A 43 -8.54 -0.05 -17.25
N ASP A 44 -7.92 0.99 -17.83
CA ASP A 44 -8.59 1.92 -18.73
C ASP A 44 -9.16 1.19 -19.96
N GLU A 45 -8.35 0.34 -20.61
CA GLU A 45 -8.79 -0.51 -21.74
C GLU A 45 -9.96 -1.42 -21.36
N ARG A 46 -9.80 -2.19 -20.28
CA ARG A 46 -10.80 -3.20 -19.87
C ARG A 46 -12.11 -2.59 -19.37
N LEU A 47 -12.05 -1.42 -18.75
CA LEU A 47 -13.22 -0.76 -18.16
C LEU A 47 -13.97 0.13 -19.16
N GLU A 48 -13.37 0.46 -20.32
CA GLU A 48 -14.05 1.19 -21.40
C GLU A 48 -15.23 0.39 -21.96
N GLU A 49 -15.07 -0.92 -22.09
CA GLU A 49 -16.09 -1.83 -22.64
C GLU A 49 -16.97 -2.49 -21.56
N ALA A 50 -16.66 -2.31 -20.27
CA ALA A 50 -17.36 -3.00 -19.20
C ALA A 50 -18.73 -2.38 -18.88
N GLU A 51 -19.80 -3.11 -19.18
CA GLU A 51 -21.20 -2.72 -18.98
C GLU A 51 -21.68 -3.07 -17.56
N GLY A 52 -21.15 -4.15 -16.97
CA GLY A 52 -21.63 -4.71 -15.71
C GLY A 52 -20.63 -4.72 -14.55
N LEU A 53 -21.14 -4.93 -13.34
CA LEU A 53 -20.31 -5.09 -12.13
C LEU A 53 -19.37 -6.30 -12.23
N GLU A 54 -19.82 -7.40 -12.85
CA GLU A 54 -19.03 -8.62 -13.05
C GLU A 54 -17.80 -8.36 -13.94
N GLU A 55 -17.99 -7.71 -15.09
CA GLU A 55 -16.91 -7.35 -16.02
C GLU A 55 -15.92 -6.37 -15.37
N ARG A 56 -16.43 -5.38 -14.63
CA ARG A 56 -15.60 -4.45 -13.85
C ARG A 56 -14.78 -5.17 -12.80
N THR A 57 -15.38 -6.15 -12.12
CA THR A 57 -14.69 -6.99 -11.12
C THR A 57 -13.59 -7.82 -11.79
N ALA A 58 -13.88 -8.44 -12.93
CA ALA A 58 -12.90 -9.17 -13.73
C ALA A 58 -11.75 -8.28 -14.22
N ALA A 59 -12.02 -7.01 -14.55
CA ALA A 59 -10.98 -6.05 -14.93
C ALA A 59 -10.01 -5.76 -13.76
N PHE A 60 -10.51 -5.57 -12.54
CA PHE A 60 -9.66 -5.41 -11.37
C PHE A 60 -8.87 -6.67 -11.03
N GLU A 61 -9.48 -7.86 -11.17
CA GLU A 61 -8.73 -9.11 -11.01
C GLU A 61 -7.61 -9.22 -12.06
N ALA A 62 -7.90 -8.94 -13.34
CA ALA A 62 -6.91 -8.99 -14.42
C ALA A 62 -5.73 -8.04 -14.16
N ALA A 63 -6.00 -6.82 -13.69
CA ALA A 63 -4.94 -5.88 -13.31
C ALA A 63 -4.11 -6.37 -12.11
N TYR A 64 -4.73 -6.99 -11.10
CA TYR A 64 -3.99 -7.60 -10.00
C TYR A 64 -3.09 -8.76 -10.48
N ARG A 65 -3.59 -9.61 -11.39
CA ARG A 65 -2.81 -10.71 -11.99
C ARG A 65 -1.64 -10.20 -12.84
N HIS A 66 -1.86 -9.11 -13.58
CA HIS A 66 -0.80 -8.44 -14.35
C HIS A 66 0.35 -8.01 -13.43
N VAL A 67 0.03 -7.29 -12.33
CA VAL A 67 1.04 -6.85 -11.36
C VAL A 67 1.73 -8.04 -10.67
N ALA A 68 1.01 -9.13 -10.40
CA ALA A 68 1.60 -10.34 -9.83
C ALA A 68 2.64 -10.98 -10.78
N GLU A 69 2.32 -11.06 -12.08
CA GLU A 69 3.24 -11.55 -13.10
C GLU A 69 4.45 -10.63 -13.26
N TRP A 70 4.25 -9.31 -13.30
CA TRP A 70 5.36 -8.35 -13.27
C TRP A 70 6.30 -8.60 -12.08
N ARG A 71 5.74 -8.86 -10.89
CA ARG A 71 6.56 -9.05 -9.70
C ARG A 71 7.44 -10.29 -9.81
N TYR A 72 6.90 -11.36 -10.38
CA TYR A 72 7.65 -12.57 -10.71
C TYR A 72 8.76 -12.28 -11.73
N GLN A 73 8.48 -11.53 -12.79
CA GLN A 73 9.47 -11.16 -13.80
C GLN A 73 10.64 -10.34 -13.23
N VAL A 74 10.35 -9.37 -12.36
CA VAL A 74 11.37 -8.61 -11.63
C VAL A 74 12.25 -9.55 -10.81
N ALA A 75 11.64 -10.55 -10.14
CA ALA A 75 12.37 -11.53 -9.36
C ALA A 75 13.23 -12.47 -10.20
N ALA A 76 12.72 -12.92 -11.35
CA ALA A 76 13.43 -13.78 -12.29
C ALA A 76 14.66 -13.10 -12.90
N GLN A 77 14.67 -11.77 -12.99
CA GLN A 77 15.84 -10.98 -13.39
C GLN A 77 16.90 -10.85 -12.27
N GLY A 78 16.66 -11.42 -11.08
CA GLY A 78 17.54 -11.28 -9.92
C GLY A 78 17.58 -9.87 -9.33
N ARG A 79 16.59 -9.02 -9.65
CA ARG A 79 16.53 -7.62 -9.21
C ARG A 79 15.54 -7.47 -8.08
N TRP A 80 15.87 -6.63 -7.09
CA TRP A 80 14.95 -6.26 -6.00
C TRP A 80 14.36 -7.48 -5.28
N THR A 81 15.16 -8.53 -5.13
CA THR A 81 14.85 -9.75 -4.37
C THR A 81 15.86 -9.89 -3.24
N ARG A 82 15.46 -10.55 -2.15
CA ARG A 82 16.44 -10.93 -1.13
C ARG A 82 17.44 -11.93 -1.72
N PRO A 83 18.69 -11.96 -1.24
CA PRO A 83 19.63 -13.02 -1.58
C PRO A 83 19.01 -14.41 -1.37
N TYR A 84 19.32 -15.35 -2.25
CA TYR A 84 18.88 -16.77 -2.18
C TYR A 84 17.36 -16.99 -2.18
N SER A 85 16.59 -16.00 -2.63
CA SER A 85 15.15 -16.17 -2.78
C SER A 85 14.84 -17.18 -3.88
N ASP A 86 13.96 -18.13 -3.60
CA ASP A 86 13.34 -18.92 -4.66
C ASP A 86 12.45 -18.02 -5.52
N VAL A 87 12.77 -17.92 -6.81
CA VAL A 87 12.02 -17.12 -7.79
C VAL A 87 10.61 -17.69 -7.98
N GLU A 88 10.46 -19.01 -7.90
CA GLU A 88 9.18 -19.69 -8.07
C GLU A 88 8.16 -19.30 -7.00
N ALA A 89 8.64 -18.99 -5.79
CA ALA A 89 7.79 -18.52 -4.70
C ALA A 89 7.08 -17.18 -4.98
N PHE A 90 7.52 -16.40 -5.98
CA PHE A 90 6.84 -15.15 -6.36
C PHE A 90 5.60 -15.37 -7.23
N ARG A 91 5.48 -16.50 -7.92
CA ARG A 91 4.28 -16.88 -8.69
C ARG A 91 3.46 -18.00 -8.03
N ALA A 92 4.05 -18.69 -7.07
CA ALA A 92 3.37 -19.75 -6.34
C ALA A 92 2.31 -19.16 -5.39
N PRO A 93 1.04 -19.59 -5.48
CA PRO A 93 0.05 -19.26 -4.47
C PRO A 93 0.40 -19.94 -3.13
N ILE A 94 -0.05 -19.35 -2.03
CA ILE A 94 0.01 -19.99 -0.71
C ILE A 94 -0.91 -21.22 -0.73
N PRO A 95 -0.38 -22.45 -0.55
CA PRO A 95 -1.17 -23.67 -0.66
C PRO A 95 -2.30 -23.75 0.38
N ALA A 96 -3.27 -24.63 0.12
CA ALA A 96 -4.27 -25.00 1.12
C ALA A 96 -3.58 -25.72 2.30
N GLY A 97 -3.85 -25.26 3.52
CA GLY A 97 -3.18 -25.77 4.73
C GLY A 97 -1.86 -25.07 5.08
N GLU A 98 -1.33 -24.23 4.20
CA GLU A 98 -0.18 -23.38 4.48
C GLU A 98 -0.59 -21.94 4.81
N TRP A 99 0.30 -21.28 5.54
CA TRP A 99 0.23 -19.86 5.84
C TRP A 99 1.59 -19.19 5.59
N ARG A 100 1.55 -17.88 5.42
CA ARG A 100 2.73 -17.02 5.50
C ARG A 100 2.53 -16.06 6.64
N GLY A 101 3.61 -15.61 7.26
CA GLY A 101 3.50 -14.79 8.44
C GLY A 101 4.71 -13.91 8.68
N TYR A 102 4.49 -12.89 9.49
CA TYR A 102 5.52 -11.96 9.92
C TYR A 102 5.68 -12.06 11.42
N ARG A 103 6.93 -12.05 11.84
CA ARG A 103 7.29 -11.88 13.24
C ARG A 103 7.28 -10.40 13.55
N LEU A 104 6.56 -10.02 14.61
CA LEU A 104 6.43 -8.62 15.02
C LEU A 104 7.48 -8.23 16.06
N THR A 105 7.99 -9.19 16.83
CA THR A 105 8.98 -8.95 17.89
C THR A 105 10.36 -8.59 17.30
N PRO A 106 10.89 -7.37 17.53
CA PRO A 106 12.13 -6.87 16.91
C PRO A 106 13.38 -7.71 17.21
N ASN A 107 13.56 -8.14 18.47
CA ASN A 107 14.78 -8.82 18.95
C ASN A 107 15.03 -10.20 18.33
N ALA A 108 14.13 -10.66 17.47
CA ALA A 108 14.17 -11.98 16.88
C ALA A 108 14.58 -11.93 15.39
N ALA A 109 15.01 -10.77 14.89
CA ALA A 109 15.63 -10.60 13.59
C ALA A 109 17.11 -10.24 13.77
N ASP A 110 18.02 -11.11 13.33
CA ASP A 110 19.46 -10.99 13.60
C ASP A 110 20.11 -9.74 12.96
N ASP A 111 19.48 -9.17 11.92
CA ASP A 111 19.99 -8.02 11.14
C ASP A 111 19.30 -6.68 11.47
N LEU A 112 18.50 -6.62 12.54
CA LEU A 112 17.70 -5.44 12.87
C LEU A 112 18.42 -4.54 13.89
N GLU A 113 18.94 -3.40 13.42
CA GLU A 113 19.60 -2.43 14.29
C GLU A 113 18.58 -1.75 15.24
N PRO A 114 18.82 -1.73 16.55
CA PRO A 114 17.96 -1.02 17.49
C PRO A 114 17.80 0.47 17.12
N GLY A 115 16.56 0.96 17.16
CA GLY A 115 16.23 2.34 16.82
C GLY A 115 16.09 2.64 15.33
N SER A 116 16.41 1.69 14.44
CA SER A 116 16.12 1.81 13.01
C SER A 116 14.62 1.98 12.75
N PRO A 117 14.20 2.56 11.60
CA PRO A 117 12.78 2.71 11.30
C PRO A 117 12.01 1.38 11.34
N ALA A 118 12.62 0.28 10.87
CA ALA A 118 12.04 -1.05 10.98
C ALA A 118 11.85 -1.49 12.45
N SER A 119 12.84 -1.23 13.32
CA SER A 119 12.79 -1.57 14.75
C SER A 119 11.69 -0.77 15.48
N VAL A 120 11.57 0.52 15.18
CA VAL A 120 10.52 1.39 15.73
C VAL A 120 9.13 0.90 15.30
N LEU A 121 8.93 0.68 13.99
CA LEU A 121 7.67 0.18 13.45
C LEU A 121 7.26 -1.16 14.07
N LEU A 122 8.20 -2.12 14.13
CA LEU A 122 7.93 -3.45 14.68
C LEU A 122 7.60 -3.40 16.18
N THR A 123 8.28 -2.53 16.93
CA THR A 123 7.97 -2.31 18.36
C THR A 123 6.55 -1.78 18.53
N GLU A 124 6.14 -0.80 17.72
CA GLU A 124 4.78 -0.25 17.76
C GLU A 124 3.73 -1.33 17.42
N LEU A 125 3.94 -2.07 16.33
CA LEU A 125 3.03 -3.12 15.91
C LEU A 125 2.97 -4.29 16.89
N GLU A 126 4.08 -4.66 17.52
CA GLU A 126 4.11 -5.65 18.58
C GLU A 126 3.26 -5.21 19.77
N GLN A 127 3.36 -3.94 20.19
CA GLN A 127 2.54 -3.41 21.28
C GLN A 127 1.05 -3.46 20.92
N VAL A 128 0.68 -3.01 19.72
CA VAL A 128 -0.70 -3.11 19.23
C VAL A 128 -1.19 -4.56 19.25
N ALA A 129 -0.37 -5.50 18.80
CA ALA A 129 -0.74 -6.91 18.77
C ALA A 129 -0.92 -7.47 20.18
N LYS A 130 -0.04 -7.12 21.13
CA LYS A 130 -0.16 -7.50 22.55
C LYS A 130 -1.44 -6.94 23.18
N ASP A 131 -1.76 -5.67 22.92
CA ASP A 131 -2.99 -5.05 23.41
C ASP A 131 -4.24 -5.77 22.90
N ARG A 132 -4.24 -6.19 21.63
CA ARG A 132 -5.34 -6.96 21.03
C ARG A 132 -5.42 -8.40 21.57
N LEU A 133 -4.29 -8.99 21.95
CA LEU A 133 -4.19 -10.34 22.50
C LEU A 133 -4.36 -10.38 24.03
N MET A 134 -4.68 -9.27 24.73
CA MET A 134 -4.79 -9.26 26.20
C MET A 134 -5.74 -10.34 26.77
N ASN A 135 -6.73 -10.79 25.99
CA ASN A 135 -7.72 -11.78 26.40
C ASN A 135 -7.55 -13.16 25.74
N GLY A 136 -6.43 -13.44 25.06
CA GLY A 136 -6.23 -14.72 24.38
C GLY A 136 -4.83 -14.94 23.80
N SER A 137 -4.50 -16.20 23.50
CA SER A 137 -3.24 -16.53 22.83
C SER A 137 -3.29 -16.29 21.33
N ASN A 138 -4.48 -16.30 20.74
CA ASN A 138 -4.68 -16.04 19.33
C ASN A 138 -5.96 -15.20 19.08
N LEU A 139 -5.95 -14.47 17.97
CA LEU A 139 -7.06 -13.62 17.56
C LEU A 139 -7.13 -13.55 16.03
N HIS A 140 -8.22 -14.03 15.44
CA HIS A 140 -8.51 -13.74 14.04
C HIS A 140 -9.02 -12.32 13.87
N ASN A 141 -8.64 -11.68 12.78
CA ASN A 141 -9.23 -10.41 12.33
C ASN A 141 -10.59 -10.68 11.69
N PRO A 142 -11.73 -10.36 12.32
CA PRO A 142 -13.01 -10.39 11.60
C PRO A 142 -12.98 -9.30 10.52
N VAL A 143 -13.43 -9.65 9.32
CA VAL A 143 -13.57 -8.71 8.19
C VAL A 143 -15.05 -8.58 7.86
N ASN A 144 -15.62 -7.42 8.13
CA ASN A 144 -17.01 -7.14 7.79
C ASN A 144 -17.07 -6.63 6.35
N LEU A 145 -17.87 -7.32 5.54
CA LEU A 145 -18.09 -6.99 4.15
C LEU A 145 -19.40 -6.22 3.97
N PRO A 146 -19.56 -5.50 2.84
CA PRO A 146 -20.86 -5.00 2.42
C PRO A 146 -21.94 -6.09 2.45
N GLY A 147 -23.15 -5.75 2.89
CA GLY A 147 -24.24 -6.71 3.08
C GLY A 147 -24.22 -7.48 4.42
N GLY A 148 -23.31 -7.14 5.33
CA GLY A 148 -23.32 -7.65 6.72
C GLY A 148 -22.68 -9.03 6.90
N ARG A 149 -22.08 -9.59 5.85
CA ARG A 149 -21.31 -10.84 5.94
C ARG A 149 -19.97 -10.58 6.66
N THR A 150 -19.53 -11.53 7.49
CA THR A 150 -18.21 -11.49 8.13
C THR A 150 -17.37 -12.67 7.64
N ILE A 151 -16.12 -12.40 7.24
CA ILE A 151 -15.12 -13.40 6.84
C ILE A 151 -13.96 -13.38 7.83
N THR A 152 -13.36 -14.55 8.05
CA THR A 152 -12.20 -14.70 8.93
C THR A 152 -10.93 -14.25 8.20
N GLY A 153 -10.31 -13.16 8.65
CA GLY A 153 -9.04 -12.66 8.13
C GLY A 153 -7.81 -13.29 8.78
N ASN A 154 -6.72 -12.55 8.74
CA ASN A 154 -5.42 -12.94 9.27
C ASN A 154 -5.49 -13.24 10.77
N LEU A 155 -4.59 -14.11 11.23
CA LEU A 155 -4.46 -14.53 12.61
C LEU A 155 -3.34 -13.74 13.28
N LEU A 156 -3.59 -13.18 14.46
CA LEU A 156 -2.56 -12.80 15.42
C LEU A 156 -2.36 -13.94 16.40
N ASP A 157 -1.11 -14.26 16.72
CA ASP A 157 -0.76 -15.40 17.56
C ASP A 157 0.43 -15.08 18.46
N GLN A 158 0.36 -15.49 19.72
CA GLN A 158 1.50 -15.55 20.62
C GLN A 158 2.36 -16.71 20.11
N GLY A 159 3.51 -16.40 19.50
CA GLY A 159 4.36 -17.41 18.87
C GLY A 159 4.86 -18.48 19.86
N LEU A 160 5.61 -19.45 19.35
CA LEU A 160 6.13 -20.57 20.17
C LEU A 160 7.08 -20.12 21.29
N HIS A 161 7.72 -18.95 21.14
CA HIS A 161 8.64 -18.42 22.14
C HIS A 161 7.94 -17.41 23.07
N PRO A 162 8.25 -17.42 24.39
CA PRO A 162 7.69 -16.47 25.34
C PRO A 162 7.87 -15.01 24.88
N GLY A 163 6.77 -14.25 24.88
CA GLY A 163 6.75 -12.84 24.49
C GLY A 163 6.77 -12.57 22.99
N GLN A 164 6.88 -13.60 22.15
CA GLN A 164 6.83 -13.45 20.70
C GLN A 164 5.40 -13.19 20.22
N VAL A 165 5.25 -12.28 19.26
CA VAL A 165 3.99 -12.13 18.52
C VAL A 165 4.23 -12.29 17.02
N ILE A 166 3.35 -13.03 16.37
CA ILE A 166 3.35 -13.24 14.92
C ILE A 166 1.97 -12.90 14.35
N THR A 167 1.95 -12.53 13.06
CA THR A 167 0.74 -12.50 12.26
C THR A 167 0.83 -13.53 11.15
N GLN A 168 -0.27 -14.20 10.83
CA GLN A 168 -0.35 -15.24 9.81
C GLN A 168 -1.51 -14.93 8.84
N THR A 169 -1.32 -15.23 7.57
CA THR A 169 -2.35 -15.09 6.54
C THR A 169 -3.61 -15.92 6.87
N ALA A 170 -4.79 -15.44 6.48
CA ALA A 170 -6.06 -16.15 6.63
C ALA A 170 -6.06 -17.54 5.96
N ARG A 171 -7.09 -18.35 6.19
CA ARG A 171 -7.21 -19.67 5.54
C ARG A 171 -7.46 -19.51 4.04
N PHE A 172 -7.08 -20.52 3.25
CA PHE A 172 -7.18 -20.45 1.78
C PHE A 172 -8.55 -20.00 1.26
N ALA A 173 -9.65 -20.62 1.72
CA ALA A 173 -11.00 -20.28 1.28
C ALA A 173 -11.42 -18.85 1.69
N ASP A 174 -10.96 -18.38 2.85
CA ASP A 174 -11.22 -17.01 3.30
C ASP A 174 -10.41 -16.00 2.47
N ARG A 175 -9.14 -16.30 2.17
CA ARG A 175 -8.28 -15.44 1.34
C ARG A 175 -8.87 -15.19 -0.04
N GLN A 176 -9.43 -16.22 -0.67
CA GLN A 176 -10.09 -16.11 -1.96
C GLN A 176 -11.32 -15.19 -1.89
N GLN A 177 -12.20 -15.41 -0.91
CA GLN A 177 -13.39 -14.57 -0.75
C GLN A 177 -13.06 -13.12 -0.41
N LEU A 178 -12.04 -12.89 0.42
CA LEU A 178 -11.57 -11.55 0.78
C LEU A 178 -10.99 -10.80 -0.43
N ARG A 179 -10.16 -11.47 -1.23
CA ARG A 179 -9.62 -10.88 -2.45
C ARG A 179 -10.73 -10.56 -3.46
N GLN A 180 -11.66 -11.48 -3.65
CA GLN A 180 -12.83 -11.25 -4.50
C GLN A 180 -13.66 -10.05 -4.02
N ALA A 181 -13.94 -9.96 -2.71
CA ALA A 181 -14.66 -8.82 -2.14
C ALA A 181 -13.93 -7.49 -2.36
N SER A 182 -12.58 -7.48 -2.32
CA SER A 182 -11.82 -6.28 -2.68
C SER A 182 -12.10 -5.83 -4.12
N PHE A 183 -12.15 -6.76 -5.08
CA PHE A 183 -12.38 -6.43 -6.48
C PHE A 183 -13.81 -5.96 -6.71
N GLU A 184 -14.79 -6.57 -6.05
CA GLU A 184 -16.20 -6.15 -6.10
C GLU A 184 -16.40 -4.73 -5.56
N ILE A 185 -15.75 -4.38 -4.44
CA ILE A 185 -15.82 -3.02 -3.86
C ILE A 185 -15.18 -2.00 -4.81
N LEU A 186 -14.04 -2.33 -5.43
CA LEU A 186 -13.40 -1.45 -6.42
C LEU A 186 -14.26 -1.30 -7.68
N ALA A 187 -14.93 -2.37 -8.13
CA ALA A 187 -15.86 -2.34 -9.24
C ALA A 187 -17.11 -1.49 -8.95
N ASP A 188 -17.62 -1.48 -7.72
CA ASP A 188 -18.69 -0.58 -7.27
C ASP A 188 -18.24 0.90 -7.30
N LEU A 189 -17.03 1.19 -6.80
CA LEU A 189 -16.44 2.53 -6.89
C LEU A 189 -16.27 3.00 -8.34
N GLU A 190 -15.84 2.10 -9.22
CA GLU A 190 -15.71 2.37 -10.65
C GLU A 190 -17.07 2.55 -11.34
N THR A 191 -18.11 1.84 -10.91
CA THR A 191 -19.48 2.06 -11.40
C THR A 191 -19.98 3.46 -11.04
N GLN A 192 -19.72 3.91 -9.81
CA GLN A 192 -20.01 5.28 -9.38
C GLN A 192 -19.21 6.29 -10.21
N ARG A 193 -17.92 6.00 -10.50
CA ARG A 193 -17.08 6.85 -11.34
C ARG A 193 -17.59 7.03 -12.76
N ALA A 194 -18.02 5.94 -13.39
CA ALA A 194 -18.57 5.96 -14.74
C ALA A 194 -19.95 6.67 -14.81
N GLY A 195 -20.58 6.92 -13.67
CA GLY A 195 -21.79 7.73 -13.56
C GLY A 195 -21.56 9.22 -13.84
N LYS A 196 -22.60 10.03 -13.57
CA LYS A 196 -22.56 11.48 -13.83
C LYS A 196 -21.71 12.26 -12.82
N ASP A 197 -21.51 11.70 -11.63
CA ASP A 197 -20.83 12.34 -10.51
C ASP A 197 -19.44 11.73 -10.34
N ARG A 198 -18.40 12.44 -10.79
CA ARG A 198 -17.03 11.95 -10.63
C ARG A 198 -16.71 11.82 -9.13
N PRO A 199 -16.18 10.68 -8.66
CA PRO A 199 -16.00 10.43 -7.25
C PRO A 199 -14.89 11.33 -6.72
N ASN A 200 -15.16 12.03 -5.63
CA ASN A 200 -14.16 12.89 -5.01
C ASN A 200 -13.32 12.06 -4.04
N ALA A 201 -12.00 12.01 -4.25
CA ALA A 201 -11.04 11.32 -3.37
C ALA A 201 -11.02 11.88 -1.92
N ARG A 202 -11.67 13.02 -1.67
CA ARG A 202 -11.85 13.63 -0.35
C ARG A 202 -13.19 13.29 0.31
N ASP A 203 -14.10 12.64 -0.40
CA ASP A 203 -15.36 12.14 0.17
C ASP A 203 -15.05 11.06 1.22
N PRO A 204 -15.45 11.26 2.49
CA PRO A 204 -15.18 10.29 3.56
C PRO A 204 -15.77 8.90 3.30
N GLU A 205 -16.94 8.80 2.69
CA GLU A 205 -17.62 7.52 2.44
C GLU A 205 -16.90 6.74 1.34
N LEU A 206 -16.57 7.40 0.23
CA LEU A 206 -15.84 6.75 -0.87
C LEU A 206 -14.41 6.36 -0.46
N ARG A 207 -13.74 7.20 0.34
CA ARG A 207 -12.43 6.86 0.94
C ARG A 207 -12.54 5.64 1.86
N GLN A 208 -13.62 5.52 2.63
CA GLN A 208 -13.85 4.36 3.47
C GLN A 208 -14.07 3.10 2.62
N LYS A 209 -14.86 3.16 1.55
CA LYS A 209 -15.00 2.02 0.60
C LYS A 209 -13.66 1.58 0.03
N PHE A 210 -12.81 2.51 -0.41
CA PHE A 210 -11.46 2.16 -0.88
C PHE A 210 -10.60 1.54 0.23
N THR A 211 -10.71 2.06 1.45
CA THR A 211 -10.02 1.53 2.63
C THR A 211 -10.48 0.10 2.93
N ASP A 212 -11.77 -0.19 2.83
CA ASP A 212 -12.32 -1.53 3.02
C ASP A 212 -11.83 -2.51 1.94
N ALA A 213 -11.76 -2.07 0.68
CA ALA A 213 -11.16 -2.85 -0.40
C ALA A 213 -9.69 -3.17 -0.11
N ALA A 214 -8.89 -2.15 0.24
CA ALA A 214 -7.48 -2.33 0.60
C ALA A 214 -7.30 -3.31 1.77
N TYR A 215 -8.14 -3.19 2.80
CA TYR A 215 -8.12 -4.10 3.94
C TYR A 215 -8.44 -5.53 3.52
N CYS A 216 -9.50 -5.73 2.72
CA CYS A 216 -9.86 -7.05 2.19
C CYS A 216 -8.73 -7.68 1.38
N LEU A 217 -8.06 -6.90 0.51
CA LEU A 217 -6.93 -7.40 -0.27
C LEU A 217 -5.75 -7.84 0.61
N ILE A 218 -5.42 -7.07 1.65
CA ILE A 218 -4.34 -7.39 2.60
C ILE A 218 -4.65 -8.64 3.41
N GLN A 219 -5.90 -8.83 3.83
CA GLN A 219 -6.32 -10.08 4.47
C GLN A 219 -6.39 -11.26 3.46
N GLY A 220 -6.56 -10.96 2.17
CA GLY A 220 -6.72 -11.90 1.06
C GLY A 220 -5.44 -12.23 0.28
N ALA A 221 -4.26 -12.02 0.87
CA ALA A 221 -2.97 -12.20 0.18
C ALA A 221 -2.83 -13.59 -0.47
N GLU A 222 -2.38 -13.63 -1.72
CA GLU A 222 -2.39 -14.87 -2.50
C GLU A 222 -1.03 -15.55 -2.62
N MET A 223 0.01 -14.76 -2.89
CA MET A 223 1.32 -15.29 -3.29
C MET A 223 2.18 -15.63 -2.08
N GLN A 224 3.04 -16.63 -2.20
CA GLN A 224 3.97 -16.98 -1.12
C GLN A 224 4.98 -15.88 -0.85
N ARG A 225 5.29 -15.04 -1.85
CA ARG A 225 6.25 -13.95 -1.76
C ARG A 225 5.88 -12.75 -2.61
N GLY A 226 6.33 -11.57 -2.19
CA GLY A 226 6.15 -10.32 -2.92
C GLY A 226 4.74 -9.73 -2.87
N SER A 227 3.82 -10.29 -2.07
CA SER A 227 2.45 -9.80 -1.95
C SER A 227 2.38 -8.34 -1.52
N ASP A 228 3.29 -7.89 -0.67
CA ASP A 228 3.43 -6.49 -0.25
C ASP A 228 3.59 -5.55 -1.45
N SER A 229 4.52 -5.85 -2.34
CA SER A 229 4.78 -5.07 -3.55
C SER A 229 3.63 -5.17 -4.55
N ILE A 230 3.03 -6.36 -4.72
CA ILE A 230 1.88 -6.57 -5.62
C ILE A 230 0.70 -5.74 -5.16
N MET A 231 0.31 -5.86 -3.89
CA MET A 231 -0.85 -5.15 -3.34
C MET A 231 -0.66 -3.64 -3.38
N ARG A 232 0.52 -3.12 -3.03
CA ARG A 232 0.78 -1.67 -3.08
C ARG A 232 0.70 -1.13 -4.51
N THR A 233 1.37 -1.78 -5.45
CA THR A 233 1.36 -1.38 -6.87
C THR A 233 -0.06 -1.41 -7.43
N PHE A 234 -0.80 -2.49 -7.18
CA PHE A 234 -2.20 -2.61 -7.60
C PHE A 234 -3.10 -1.55 -6.95
N LEU A 235 -3.01 -1.34 -5.63
CA LEU A 235 -3.87 -0.37 -4.93
C LEU A 235 -3.63 1.07 -5.39
N VAL A 236 -2.38 1.43 -5.74
CA VAL A 236 -2.08 2.75 -6.33
C VAL A 236 -2.74 2.89 -7.71
N ALA A 237 -2.66 1.87 -8.57
CA ALA A 237 -3.33 1.87 -9.87
C ALA A 237 -4.86 1.94 -9.72
N ALA A 238 -5.44 1.09 -8.88
CA ALA A 238 -6.87 1.04 -8.62
C ALA A 238 -7.41 2.35 -8.03
N HIS A 239 -6.74 2.95 -7.04
CA HIS A 239 -7.11 4.26 -6.50
C HIS A 239 -7.04 5.34 -7.59
N THR A 240 -5.96 5.35 -8.38
CA THR A 240 -5.81 6.30 -9.48
C THR A 240 -6.95 6.17 -10.47
N ARG A 241 -7.37 4.93 -10.78
CA ARG A 241 -8.49 4.67 -11.65
C ARG A 241 -9.80 5.23 -11.07
N VAL A 242 -10.19 4.83 -9.85
CA VAL A 242 -11.52 5.17 -9.31
C VAL A 242 -11.65 6.62 -8.85
N PHE A 243 -10.54 7.33 -8.62
CA PHE A 243 -10.55 8.73 -8.14
C PHE A 243 -9.85 9.73 -9.08
N ASP A 244 -9.35 9.29 -10.24
CA ASP A 244 -8.50 10.08 -11.15
C ASP A 244 -7.29 10.73 -10.45
N ALA A 245 -6.80 10.13 -9.35
CA ALA A 245 -5.76 10.72 -8.51
C ALA A 245 -4.86 9.67 -7.85
N ALA A 246 -3.55 9.82 -8.01
CA ALA A 246 -2.58 8.88 -7.44
C ALA A 246 -2.41 9.08 -5.92
N PRO A 247 -2.56 8.03 -5.11
CA PRO A 247 -2.35 8.13 -3.68
C PRO A 247 -0.86 8.03 -3.31
N VAL A 248 -0.54 8.40 -2.08
CA VAL A 248 0.62 7.93 -1.33
C VAL A 248 0.07 7.03 -0.22
N LEU A 249 0.36 5.74 -0.30
CA LEU A 249 -0.11 4.76 0.69
C LEU A 249 0.66 4.89 2.01
N PRO A 250 0.05 4.51 3.16
CA PRO A 250 0.78 4.40 4.42
C PRO A 250 2.00 3.49 4.29
N GLN A 251 3.11 3.84 4.97
CA GLN A 251 4.38 3.14 4.80
C GLN A 251 4.33 1.66 5.21
N ALA A 252 3.48 1.30 6.17
CA ALA A 252 3.32 -0.03 6.72
C ALA A 252 1.92 -0.61 6.44
N ILE A 253 1.23 -0.14 5.39
CA ILE A 253 -0.16 -0.50 5.08
C ILE A 253 -0.45 -2.00 5.20
N ASP A 254 0.44 -2.86 4.69
CA ASP A 254 0.32 -4.31 4.77
C ASP A 254 0.35 -4.81 6.22
N LEU A 255 1.40 -4.50 6.99
CA LEU A 255 1.50 -4.93 8.39
C LEU A 255 0.40 -4.31 9.27
N ASP A 256 0.05 -3.04 9.05
CA ASP A 256 -1.07 -2.38 9.74
C ASP A 256 -2.39 -3.14 9.48
N GLY A 257 -2.64 -3.54 8.24
CA GLY A 257 -3.80 -4.35 7.89
C GLY A 257 -3.77 -5.71 8.56
N MET A 258 -2.61 -6.36 8.61
CA MET A 258 -2.46 -7.67 9.28
C MET A 258 -2.65 -7.58 10.81
N VAL A 259 -2.27 -6.46 11.43
CA VAL A 259 -2.13 -6.35 12.90
C VAL A 259 -3.20 -5.53 13.59
N ARG A 260 -3.79 -4.50 12.97
CA ARG A 260 -4.66 -3.55 13.69
C ARG A 260 -6.15 -3.91 13.70
N GLY A 261 -6.56 -4.91 12.92
CA GLY A 261 -7.98 -5.17 12.66
C GLY A 261 -8.60 -4.08 11.78
N GLN A 262 -9.86 -4.24 11.39
CA GLN A 262 -10.49 -3.38 10.36
C GLN A 262 -10.63 -1.92 10.79
N GLU A 263 -11.09 -1.67 12.03
CA GLU A 263 -11.24 -0.31 12.55
C GLU A 263 -9.88 0.39 12.72
N GLY A 264 -8.91 -0.31 13.32
CA GLY A 264 -7.57 0.23 13.52
C GLY A 264 -6.86 0.53 12.20
N PHE A 265 -7.00 -0.34 11.21
CA PHE A 265 -6.53 -0.09 9.84
C PHE A 265 -7.21 1.11 9.20
N SER A 266 -8.54 1.24 9.38
CA SER A 266 -9.30 2.37 8.83
C SER A 266 -8.84 3.72 9.41
N ARG A 267 -8.47 3.76 10.69
CA ARG A 267 -7.85 4.95 11.30
C ARG A 267 -6.51 5.29 10.65
N VAL A 268 -5.62 4.31 10.48
CA VAL A 268 -4.33 4.51 9.79
C VAL A 268 -4.52 5.05 8.38
N MET A 269 -5.42 4.44 7.59
CA MET A 269 -5.71 4.88 6.23
C MET A 269 -6.29 6.29 6.20
N ARG A 270 -7.19 6.64 7.12
CA ARG A 270 -7.73 8.00 7.22
C ARG A 270 -6.63 9.05 7.43
N ASP A 271 -5.71 8.77 8.36
CA ASP A 271 -4.70 9.73 8.80
C ASP A 271 -3.51 9.83 7.84
N GLN A 272 -3.17 8.72 7.16
CA GLN A 272 -1.93 8.61 6.39
C GLN A 272 -2.13 8.51 4.87
N LEU A 273 -3.32 8.12 4.38
CA LEU A 273 -3.59 8.10 2.94
C LEU A 273 -3.66 9.54 2.40
N ARG A 274 -2.64 9.91 1.63
CA ARG A 274 -2.55 11.23 0.99
C ARG A 274 -2.85 11.10 -0.49
N VAL A 275 -3.48 12.12 -1.06
CA VAL A 275 -3.70 12.23 -2.50
C VAL A 275 -2.72 13.26 -3.05
N LEU A 276 -1.92 12.88 -4.04
CA LEU A 276 -1.02 13.83 -4.68
C LEU A 276 -1.83 14.85 -5.50
N PRO A 277 -1.44 16.15 -5.50
CA PRO A 277 -2.05 17.11 -6.40
C PRO A 277 -1.83 16.67 -7.86
N PRO A 278 -2.76 16.99 -8.77
CA PRO A 278 -2.55 16.74 -10.18
C PRO A 278 -1.30 17.49 -10.67
N ALA A 279 -0.56 16.89 -11.60
CA ALA A 279 0.78 17.35 -11.98
C ALA A 279 0.79 18.76 -12.61
N ASP A 280 -0.34 19.19 -13.17
CA ASP A 280 -0.54 20.50 -13.81
C ASP A 280 -0.55 21.68 -12.81
N GLU A 281 -0.92 21.45 -11.55
CA GLU A 281 -0.89 22.49 -10.50
C GLU A 281 0.55 22.91 -10.13
N PHE A 282 1.53 22.00 -10.23
CA PHE A 282 2.93 22.33 -9.91
C PHE A 282 3.58 23.24 -10.96
N GLY A 283 3.17 23.13 -12.23
CA GLY A 283 3.69 23.97 -13.32
C GLY A 283 3.23 25.42 -13.25
N ARG A 284 1.99 25.68 -12.80
CA ARG A 284 1.44 27.04 -12.72
C ARG A 284 2.07 27.87 -11.60
N THR A 285 2.37 27.26 -10.46
CA THR A 285 2.94 27.99 -9.31
C THR A 285 4.38 28.45 -9.56
N ALA A 286 5.18 27.68 -10.31
CA ALA A 286 6.53 28.06 -10.69
C ALA A 286 6.57 29.21 -11.72
N ALA A 287 5.55 29.35 -12.56
CA ALA A 287 5.48 30.42 -13.55
C ALA A 287 5.12 31.80 -12.95
N VAL A 288 4.39 31.84 -11.82
CA VAL A 288 3.96 33.11 -11.19
C VAL A 288 5.04 33.73 -10.29
N SER A 289 5.98 32.94 -9.76
CA SER A 289 7.09 33.46 -8.96
C SER A 289 8.26 34.02 -9.80
N GLY A 290 8.18 33.94 -11.13
CA GLY A 290 9.14 34.57 -12.07
C GLY A 290 9.06 36.10 -12.16
N ARG A 291 8.29 36.77 -11.30
CA ARG A 291 8.34 38.24 -11.18
C ARG A 291 9.64 38.62 -10.49
N ALA A 292 10.67 38.89 -11.31
CA ALA A 292 11.97 39.36 -10.87
C ALA A 292 11.82 40.41 -9.76
N PRO A 293 12.54 40.29 -8.63
CA PRO A 293 12.53 41.34 -7.62
C PRO A 293 12.93 42.64 -8.30
N ARG A 294 12.03 43.64 -8.29
CA ARG A 294 12.38 45.00 -8.68
C ARG A 294 13.56 45.39 -7.78
N MET A 295 14.76 45.46 -8.34
CA MET A 295 15.90 46.08 -7.68
C MET A 295 15.53 47.54 -7.43
N SER A 296 15.10 47.83 -6.20
CA SER A 296 15.00 49.19 -5.70
C SER A 296 16.40 49.80 -5.76
N ALA A 297 16.59 50.78 -6.62
CA ALA A 297 17.83 51.54 -6.69
C ALA A 297 18.10 52.20 -5.33
N VAL A 298 19.11 51.71 -4.63
CA VAL A 298 19.66 52.35 -3.44
C VAL A 298 20.34 53.64 -3.90
N ARG A 299 19.71 54.79 -3.63
CA ARG A 299 20.38 56.10 -3.71
C ARG A 299 21.47 56.15 -2.65
N ARG A 300 22.72 56.26 -3.08
CA ARG A 300 23.84 56.68 -2.24
C ARG A 300 23.93 58.20 -2.32
N ASP A 301 23.32 58.89 -1.36
CA ASP A 301 23.63 60.29 -1.09
C ASP A 301 24.59 60.32 0.10
N GLY A 302 25.85 60.61 -0.19
CA GLY A 302 26.90 60.86 0.80
C GLY A 302 27.63 62.14 0.40
N GLU A 303 27.12 63.27 0.90
CA GLU A 303 27.80 64.56 0.84
C GLU A 303 29.04 64.54 1.74
N ILE A 304 30.17 64.92 1.15
CA ILE A 304 31.40 65.28 1.83
C ILE A 304 31.36 66.79 2.03
N THR A 305 31.43 67.27 3.27
CA THR A 305 31.82 68.65 3.56
C THR A 305 32.95 68.66 4.59
N ARG A 306 33.92 69.54 4.28
CA ARG A 306 35.19 69.78 4.98
C ARG A 306 35.01 70.54 6.28
#